data_AF-M1DFE6-F1
#
_entry.id   AF-M1DFE6-F1
#
_cell.length_a   1.000
_cell.length_b   1.000
_cell.length_c   1.000
_cell.angle_alpha   90.00
_cell.angle_beta   90.00
_cell.angle_gamma   90.00
#
_symmetry.space_group_name_H-M   'P 1'
#
loop_
_entity.id
_entity.type
_entity.pdbx_description
1 polymer ?
#
loop_
_entity_poly.entity_id
_entity_poly.type
_entity_poly.pdbx_seq_one_letter_code
_entity_poly.pdbx_strand_id
1 'polypeptide(L)'
;MGKISIPLLLILVLSIVVAVESTSTDRLHPRLPTFVETQCRKTRYPEPCVTFLSKYVNPTSQDPQEIVHAALKLGHSKGSKVKATIKAKVLNVAQVTSNALALFNGFASRYKSPHHG
;
A
#
# COMPACT_ATOMS: atom_id res chain seq x y z
N MET A 1 -51.92 -39.96 19.62
CA MET A 1 -50.66 -39.47 20.22
C MET A 1 -49.51 -39.96 19.35
N GLY A 2 -49.06 -39.14 18.40
CA GLY A 2 -48.04 -39.54 17.43
C GLY A 2 -46.68 -39.69 18.10
N LYS A 3 -46.08 -40.88 18.01
CA LYS A 3 -44.73 -41.16 18.51
C LYS A 3 -43.74 -40.70 17.43
N ILE A 4 -42.99 -39.63 17.72
CA ILE A 4 -41.89 -39.20 16.85
C ILE A 4 -40.86 -40.32 16.83
N SER A 5 -40.61 -40.89 15.65
CA SER A 5 -39.68 -42.01 15.48
C SER A 5 -38.25 -41.49 15.64
N ILE A 6 -37.44 -42.14 16.49
CA ILE A 6 -36.01 -41.85 16.72
C ILE A 6 -35.22 -41.56 15.42
N PRO A 7 -35.37 -42.29 14.31
CA PRO A 7 -34.72 -41.96 13.03
C PRO A 7 -35.04 -40.57 12.50
N LEU A 8 -36.27 -40.07 12.71
CA LEU A 8 -36.68 -38.73 12.26
C LEU A 8 -35.92 -37.64 13.02
N LEU A 9 -35.68 -37.87 14.32
CA LEU A 9 -34.94 -36.95 15.18
C LEU A 9 -33.44 -36.94 14.80
N LEU A 10 -32.88 -38.10 14.47
CA LEU A 10 -31.51 -38.24 13.96
C LEU A 10 -31.28 -37.50 12.64
N ILE A 11 -32.21 -37.62 11.68
CA ILE A 11 -32.14 -36.94 10.38
C ILE A 11 -32.23 -35.42 10.57
N LEU A 12 -33.10 -34.96 11.47
CA LEU A 12 -33.23 -33.53 11.80
C LEU A 12 -31.92 -32.99 12.39
N VAL A 13 -31.28 -33.73 13.31
CA VAL A 13 -30.00 -33.34 13.90
C VAL A 13 -28.88 -33.31 12.86
N LEU A 14 -28.77 -34.32 11.98
CA LEU A 14 -27.78 -34.30 10.89
C LEU A 14 -27.97 -33.10 9.96
N SER A 15 -29.23 -32.75 9.65
CA SER A 15 -29.55 -31.62 8.77
C SER A 15 -29.12 -30.29 9.40
N ILE A 16 -29.30 -30.15 10.72
CA ILE A 16 -28.85 -28.98 11.49
C ILE A 16 -27.31 -28.92 11.53
N VAL A 17 -26.62 -30.04 11.77
CA VAL A 17 -25.14 -30.07 11.82
C VAL A 17 -24.51 -29.66 10.48
N VAL A 18 -25.04 -30.15 9.36
CA VAL A 18 -24.59 -29.75 8.01
C VAL A 18 -24.87 -28.27 7.71
N ALA A 19 -26.00 -27.74 8.19
CA ALA A 19 -26.34 -26.32 8.03
C ALA A 19 -25.45 -25.41 8.88
N VAL A 20 -25.09 -25.82 10.11
CA VAL A 20 -24.22 -25.06 11.01
C VAL A 20 -22.79 -24.95 10.47
N GLU A 21 -22.31 -25.92 9.68
CA GLU A 21 -20.99 -25.84 9.02
C GLU A 21 -20.90 -24.72 7.95
N SER A 22 -22.05 -24.14 7.58
CA SER A 22 -22.14 -22.97 6.69
C SER A 22 -22.02 -21.63 7.41
N THR A 23 -21.85 -21.61 8.74
CA THR A 23 -21.67 -20.39 9.53
C THR A 23 -20.54 -20.60 10.54
N SER A 24 -19.53 -19.74 10.51
CA SER A 24 -18.28 -19.84 11.29
C SER A 24 -17.41 -21.04 10.91
N THR A 25 -16.75 -20.87 9.78
CA THR A 25 -15.45 -21.52 9.65
C THR A 25 -14.38 -20.48 9.38
N ASP A 26 -13.57 -20.27 10.41
CA ASP A 26 -12.13 -20.11 10.27
C ASP A 26 -11.60 -21.36 9.52
N ARG A 27 -11.89 -21.47 8.21
CA ARG A 27 -11.30 -22.52 7.37
C ARG A 27 -9.98 -21.99 6.86
N LEU A 28 -9.01 -22.86 7.04
CA LEU A 28 -8.07 -23.30 6.02
C LEU A 28 -8.78 -23.61 4.66
N HIS A 29 -9.47 -22.63 4.08
CA HIS A 29 -9.90 -22.64 2.68
C HIS A 29 -8.71 -22.07 1.90
N PRO A 30 -8.23 -22.72 0.83
CA PRO A 30 -7.46 -22.00 -0.16
C PRO A 30 -8.42 -20.97 -0.78
N ARG A 31 -8.46 -19.76 -0.22
CA ARG A 31 -9.05 -18.61 -0.90
C ARG A 31 -8.38 -18.57 -2.27
N LEU A 32 -9.18 -18.66 -3.33
CA LEU A 32 -8.66 -18.43 -4.67
C LEU A 32 -8.08 -17.01 -4.67
N PRO A 33 -6.79 -16.83 -4.94
CA PRO A 33 -6.19 -15.51 -4.91
C PRO A 33 -6.88 -14.64 -5.95
N THR A 34 -7.28 -13.43 -5.53
CA THR A 34 -7.78 -12.39 -6.42
C THR A 34 -6.78 -12.14 -7.54
N PHE A 35 -7.25 -11.54 -8.63
CA PHE A 35 -6.35 -11.17 -9.72
C PHE A 35 -5.23 -10.23 -9.23
N VAL A 36 -5.53 -9.30 -8.29
CA VAL A 36 -4.53 -8.46 -7.62
C VAL A 36 -3.49 -9.27 -6.85
N GLU A 37 -3.90 -10.22 -6.01
CA GLU A 37 -2.97 -11.10 -5.26
C GLU A 37 -2.08 -11.92 -6.20
N THR A 38 -2.68 -12.46 -7.27
CA THR A 38 -1.96 -13.24 -8.28
C THR A 38 -0.88 -12.41 -8.99
N GLN A 39 -1.20 -11.17 -9.34
CA GLN A 39 -0.25 -10.26 -9.98
C GLN A 39 0.82 -9.74 -9.01
N CYS A 40 0.44 -9.36 -7.80
CA CYS A 40 1.36 -8.83 -6.78
C CYS A 40 2.36 -9.88 -6.28
N ARG A 41 2.01 -11.17 -6.27
CA ARG A 41 2.92 -12.28 -5.90
C ARG A 41 4.18 -12.34 -6.77
N LYS A 42 4.11 -11.84 -8.01
CA LYS A 42 5.27 -11.82 -8.95
C LYS A 42 6.16 -10.60 -8.76
N THR A 43 5.78 -9.65 -7.91
CA THR A 43 6.55 -8.41 -7.68
C THR A 43 7.58 -8.60 -6.58
N ARG A 44 8.59 -7.70 -6.52
CA ARG A 44 9.56 -7.68 -5.41
C ARG A 44 8.95 -7.33 -4.06
N TYR A 45 7.79 -6.67 -4.05
CA TYR A 45 7.14 -6.17 -2.84
C TYR A 45 5.66 -6.61 -2.81
N PRO A 46 5.40 -7.92 -2.62
CA PRO A 46 4.07 -8.50 -2.76
C PRO A 46 3.05 -7.94 -1.76
N GLU A 47 3.38 -7.93 -0.46
CA GLU A 47 2.51 -7.39 0.60
C GLU A 47 2.18 -5.89 0.41
N PRO A 48 3.19 -5.01 0.20
CA PRO A 48 2.92 -3.61 -0.14
C PRO A 48 2.11 -3.43 -1.43
N CYS A 49 2.33 -4.27 -2.44
CA CYS A 49 1.60 -4.21 -3.71
C CYS A 49 0.10 -4.46 -3.50
N VAL A 50 -0.25 -5.54 -2.78
CA VAL A 50 -1.66 -5.89 -2.51
C VAL A 50 -2.32 -4.80 -1.67
N THR A 51 -1.66 -4.37 -0.59
CA THR A 51 -2.16 -3.32 0.31
C THR A 51 -2.37 -1.99 -0.42
N PHE A 52 -1.52 -1.71 -1.41
CA PHE A 52 -1.63 -0.50 -2.20
C PHE A 52 -2.77 -0.59 -3.21
N LEU A 53 -2.79 -1.62 -4.05
CA LEU A 53 -3.76 -1.75 -5.14
C LEU A 53 -5.19 -1.96 -4.63
N SER A 54 -5.39 -2.69 -3.54
CA SER A 54 -6.72 -2.93 -2.96
C SER A 54 -7.49 -1.65 -2.59
N LYS A 55 -6.79 -0.52 -2.43
CA LYS A 55 -7.39 0.80 -2.17
C LYS A 55 -7.89 1.51 -3.42
N TYR A 56 -7.46 1.08 -4.61
CA TYR A 56 -7.66 1.81 -5.86
C TYR A 56 -8.35 1.00 -6.95
N VAL A 57 -8.39 -0.32 -6.83
CA VAL A 57 -9.01 -1.21 -7.82
C VAL A 57 -10.06 -2.06 -7.12
N ASN A 58 -11.10 -2.45 -7.86
CA ASN A 58 -12.12 -3.34 -7.30
C ASN A 58 -11.50 -4.73 -7.07
N PRO A 59 -11.47 -5.25 -5.83
CA PRO A 59 -10.82 -6.54 -5.51
C PRO A 59 -11.49 -7.74 -6.21
N THR A 60 -12.74 -7.58 -6.65
CA THR A 60 -13.50 -8.60 -7.40
C THR A 60 -13.35 -8.45 -8.91
N SER A 61 -12.77 -7.34 -9.39
CA SER A 61 -12.57 -7.12 -10.83
C SER A 61 -11.54 -8.10 -11.38
N GLN A 62 -11.92 -8.74 -12.48
CA GLN A 62 -11.06 -9.64 -13.26
C GLN A 62 -10.50 -8.95 -14.50
N ASP A 63 -10.80 -7.66 -14.71
CA ASP A 63 -10.30 -6.91 -15.88
C ASP A 63 -8.83 -6.51 -15.67
N PRO A 64 -7.89 -7.04 -16.47
CA PRO A 64 -6.48 -6.65 -16.39
C PRO A 64 -6.26 -5.18 -16.77
N GLN A 65 -7.11 -4.62 -17.63
CA GLN A 65 -6.93 -3.27 -18.15
C GLN A 65 -7.16 -2.21 -17.07
N GLU A 66 -8.19 -2.37 -16.23
CA GLU A 66 -8.45 -1.52 -15.07
C GLU A 66 -7.18 -1.36 -14.20
N ILE A 67 -6.53 -2.47 -13.86
CA ILE A 67 -5.37 -2.48 -12.96
C ILE A 67 -4.14 -1.86 -13.61
N VAL A 68 -3.90 -2.11 -14.90
CA VAL A 68 -2.76 -1.51 -15.61
C VAL A 68 -2.90 0.01 -15.66
N HIS A 69 -4.08 0.53 -16.03
CA HIS A 69 -4.32 1.96 -16.10
C HIS A 69 -4.24 2.61 -14.72
N ALA A 70 -4.82 1.99 -13.70
CA ALA A 70 -4.73 2.45 -12.32
C ALA A 70 -3.26 2.49 -11.85
N ALA A 71 -2.52 1.41 -12.03
CA ALA A 71 -1.12 1.30 -11.62
C ALA A 71 -0.24 2.36 -12.31
N LEU A 72 -0.37 2.54 -13.62
CA LEU A 72 0.37 3.55 -14.38
C LEU A 72 0.05 4.97 -13.90
N LYS A 73 -1.23 5.30 -13.75
CA LYS A 73 -1.67 6.62 -13.27
C LYS A 73 -1.15 6.91 -11.86
N LEU A 74 -1.27 5.95 -10.96
CA LEU A 74 -0.80 6.07 -9.58
C LEU A 74 0.72 6.18 -9.51
N GLY A 75 1.44 5.37 -10.28
CA GLY A 75 2.90 5.39 -10.36
C GLY A 75 3.41 6.73 -10.86
N HIS A 76 2.84 7.25 -11.95
CA HIS A 76 3.19 8.57 -12.48
C HIS A 76 2.90 9.68 -11.44
N SER A 77 1.68 9.71 -10.89
CA SER A 77 1.28 10.75 -9.95
C SER A 77 2.14 10.77 -8.68
N LYS A 78 2.34 9.60 -8.04
CA LYS A 78 3.15 9.49 -6.83
C LYS A 78 4.63 9.75 -7.11
N GLY A 79 5.16 9.22 -8.21
CA GLY A 79 6.55 9.46 -8.62
C GLY A 79 6.82 10.95 -8.88
N SER A 80 5.92 11.64 -9.58
CA SER A 80 6.05 13.08 -9.85
C SER A 80 6.02 13.91 -8.56
N LYS A 81 5.11 13.58 -7.62
CA LYS A 81 5.06 14.22 -6.30
C LYS A 81 6.37 14.05 -5.53
N VAL A 82 6.88 12.83 -5.43
CA VAL A 82 8.15 12.54 -4.74
C VAL A 82 9.30 13.30 -5.39
N LYS A 83 9.39 13.30 -6.72
CA LYS A 83 10.40 14.06 -7.47
C LYS A 83 10.34 15.55 -7.13
N ALA A 84 9.15 16.15 -7.11
CA ALA A 84 8.97 17.55 -6.75
C ALA A 84 9.41 17.85 -5.32
N THR A 85 9.03 17.00 -4.36
CA THR A 85 9.43 17.15 -2.95
C THR A 85 10.94 17.04 -2.77
N ILE A 86 11.59 16.06 -3.40
CA ILE A 86 13.05 15.91 -3.34
C ILE A 86 13.72 17.12 -3.96
N LYS A 87 13.27 17.57 -5.14
CA LYS A 87 13.82 18.76 -5.80
C LYS A 87 13.72 19.99 -4.90
N ALA A 88 12.57 20.23 -4.28
CA ALA A 88 12.38 21.36 -3.37
C ALA A 88 13.33 21.29 -2.17
N LYS A 89 13.48 20.12 -1.54
CA LYS A 89 14.41 19.92 -0.43
C LYS A 89 15.86 20.17 -0.83
N VAL A 90 16.29 19.64 -1.97
CA VAL A 90 17.65 19.84 -2.49
C VAL A 90 17.91 21.31 -2.79
N LEU A 91 16.97 22.00 -3.42
CA LEU A 91 17.09 23.44 -3.69
C LEU A 91 17.15 24.27 -2.40
N ASN A 92 16.35 23.93 -1.40
CA ASN A 92 16.39 24.60 -0.10
C ASN A 92 17.75 24.41 0.59
N VAL A 93 18.31 23.19 0.58
CA VAL A 93 19.65 22.91 1.12
C VAL A 93 20.71 23.73 0.37
N ALA A 94 20.67 23.73 -0.96
CA ALA A 94 21.60 24.52 -1.77
C ALA A 94 21.53 26.02 -1.44
N GLN A 95 20.32 26.56 -1.27
CA GLN A 95 20.09 27.97 -0.92
C GLN A 95 20.66 28.31 0.46
N VAL A 96 20.34 27.54 1.50
CA VAL A 96 20.83 27.85 2.85
C VAL A 96 22.35 27.70 2.97
N THR A 97 22.94 26.73 2.25
CA THR A 97 24.40 26.58 2.19
C THR A 97 25.06 27.75 1.47
N SER A 98 24.50 28.19 0.34
CA SER A 98 24.99 29.38 -0.38
C SER A 98 24.94 30.64 0.49
N ASN A 99 23.82 30.84 1.19
CA ASN A 99 23.65 31.96 2.13
C ASN A 99 24.68 31.92 3.26
N ALA A 100 24.89 30.74 3.87
CA ALA A 100 25.88 30.57 4.92
C ALA A 100 27.30 30.88 4.42
N LEU A 101 27.67 30.38 3.24
CA LEU A 101 28.97 30.64 2.63
C LEU A 101 29.17 32.14 2.33
N ALA A 102 28.13 32.83 1.87
CA ALA A 102 28.17 34.26 1.64
C ALA A 102 28.43 35.03 2.95
N LEU A 103 27.79 34.63 4.06
CA LEU A 103 28.04 35.21 5.38
C LEU A 103 29.49 34.98 5.84
N PHE A 104 29.99 33.76 5.70
CA PHE A 104 31.39 33.43 6.05
C PHE A 104 32.38 34.24 5.23
N ASN A 105 32.20 34.32 3.91
CA ASN A 105 33.07 35.11 3.04
C ASN A 105 32.99 36.60 3.37
N GLY A 106 31.80 37.11 3.69
CA GLY A 106 31.60 38.46 4.18
C GLY A 106 32.41 38.74 5.46
N PHE A 107 32.28 37.88 6.47
CA PHE A 107 33.05 37.99 7.72
C PHE A 107 34.56 37.92 7.48
N ALA A 108 35.02 36.94 6.69
CA ALA A 108 36.43 36.76 6.37
C ALA A 108 37.02 37.97 5.63
N SER A 109 36.27 38.58 4.69
CA SER A 109 36.73 39.79 3.97
C SER A 109 36.88 41.00 4.89
N ARG A 110 36.00 41.15 5.89
CA ARG A 110 36.11 42.20 6.90
C ARG A 110 37.32 41.99 7.81
N TYR A 111 37.59 40.75 8.22
CA TYR A 111 38.70 40.41 9.11
C TYR A 111 40.06 40.33 8.39
N LYS A 112 40.09 40.14 7.07
CA LYS A 112 41.33 40.26 6.28
C LYS A 112 41.82 41.72 6.18
N SER A 113 40.98 42.68 6.56
CA SER A 113 41.30 44.11 6.63
C SER A 113 41.42 44.59 8.08
N PRO A 114 42.49 44.23 8.80
CA PRO A 114 43.16 45.24 9.63
C PRO A 114 44.70 45.12 9.57
N HIS A 115 45.40 46.26 9.54
CA HIS A 115 46.86 46.42 9.55
C HIS A 115 47.65 46.17 8.23
N HIS A 116 47.47 47.06 7.26
CA HIS A 116 48.62 47.56 6.51
C HIS A 116 48.54 49.09 6.50
N GLY A 117 49.53 49.73 7.18
CA GLY A 117 50.00 51.11 7.00
C GLY A 117 48.96 52.20 6.78
#